data_AF-A0A918VU31-F1
#
_entry.id   AF-A0A918VU31-F1
#
_cell.length_a   1.000
_cell.length_b   1.000
_cell.length_c   1.000
_cell.angle_alpha   90.00
_cell.angle_beta   90.00
_cell.angle_gamma   90.00
#
_symmetry.space_group_name_H-M   'P 1'
#
loop_
_entity.id
_entity.type
_entity.pdbx_description
1 polymer ?
#
loop_
_entity_poly.entity_id
_entity_poly.type
_entity_poly.pdbx_seq_one_letter_code
_entity_poly.pdbx_strand_id
1 'polypeptide(L)'
;MFTKEIDQALFDNRIDIGVHSAKDMATKLPDEMKIAAFLEREDVRDAFISLVARGIDYLPEGGKFGTSSIRRAAQVKRMRPDLRIVPFRGNVQTRLQKLADGVADATLLAMAGLNRLGQGHRITLPLEPESFLPAPAQGAIALAVRSNDEKSLELASAINHAPTSHAVMSERALLDVLDGSCRTPVAALAQLDDGHLTIKAEILSLDGSEHFAESGEGTSDEAEAIGADVAHRLLAAAGPEFIARWSDQ
;
A
#
# COMPACT_ATOMS: atom_id res chain seq x y z
N MET A 1 12.53 -10.72 -0.18
CA MET A 1 11.32 -10.04 -0.65
C MET A 1 10.62 -10.99 -1.59
N PHE A 2 9.30 -11.14 -1.49
CA PHE A 2 8.53 -12.17 -2.21
C PHE A 2 8.61 -12.05 -3.74
N THR A 3 8.83 -10.83 -4.27
CA THR A 3 8.92 -10.60 -5.72
C THR A 3 10.20 -11.14 -6.35
N LYS A 4 11.32 -11.23 -5.60
CA LYS A 4 12.65 -11.53 -6.16
C LYS A 4 12.71 -12.83 -6.97
N GLU A 5 11.97 -13.86 -6.59
CA GLU A 5 11.97 -15.14 -7.30
C GLU A 5 11.27 -15.04 -8.67
N ILE A 6 10.20 -14.26 -8.74
CA ILE A 6 9.47 -13.96 -9.98
C ILE A 6 10.31 -13.03 -10.86
N ASP A 7 10.89 -11.99 -10.26
CA ASP A 7 11.77 -11.04 -10.96
C ASP A 7 12.96 -11.77 -11.59
N GLN A 8 13.62 -12.66 -10.82
CA GLN A 8 14.70 -13.49 -11.33
C GLN A 8 14.23 -14.44 -12.44
N ALA A 9 13.02 -15.01 -12.33
CA ALA A 9 12.46 -15.86 -13.39
C ALA A 9 12.21 -15.11 -14.70
N LEU A 10 11.80 -13.83 -14.63
CA LEU A 10 11.70 -12.96 -15.79
C LEU A 10 13.08 -12.74 -16.42
N PHE A 11 14.09 -12.40 -15.62
CA PHE A 11 15.46 -12.16 -16.11
C PHE A 11 16.14 -13.41 -16.68
N ASP A 12 15.88 -14.58 -16.10
CA ASP A 12 16.37 -15.88 -16.57
C ASP A 12 15.64 -16.39 -17.82
N ASN A 13 14.65 -15.65 -18.35
CA ASN A 13 13.76 -16.10 -19.43
C ASN A 13 13.01 -17.40 -19.12
N ARG A 14 12.72 -17.66 -17.84
CA ARG A 14 11.92 -18.83 -17.40
C ARG A 14 10.42 -18.58 -17.47
N ILE A 15 10.02 -17.31 -17.41
CA ILE A 15 8.64 -16.83 -17.58
C ILE A 15 8.66 -15.57 -18.43
N ASP A 16 7.51 -15.22 -19.00
CA ASP A 16 7.38 -14.04 -19.88
C ASP A 16 6.71 -12.85 -19.20
N ILE A 17 5.78 -13.13 -18.27
CA ILE A 17 5.02 -12.13 -17.52
C ILE A 17 5.03 -12.51 -16.03
N GLY A 18 5.46 -11.59 -15.18
CA GLY A 18 5.32 -11.66 -13.72
C GLY A 18 4.03 -10.99 -13.27
N VAL A 19 3.35 -11.57 -12.28
CA VAL A 19 2.10 -11.03 -11.72
C VAL A 19 2.29 -10.73 -10.25
N HIS A 20 2.06 -9.47 -9.87
CA HIS A 20 2.35 -8.97 -8.53
C HIS A 20 1.15 -8.24 -7.95
N SER A 21 0.99 -8.26 -6.62
CA SER A 21 0.26 -7.19 -5.96
C SER A 21 1.11 -5.93 -6.09
N ALA A 22 0.55 -4.85 -6.66
CA ALA A 22 1.33 -3.69 -7.04
C ALA A 22 2.05 -3.02 -5.85
N LYS A 23 1.43 -3.04 -4.65
CA LYS A 23 2.01 -2.53 -3.40
C LYS A 23 3.25 -3.28 -2.90
N ASP A 24 3.48 -4.50 -3.39
CA ASP A 24 4.63 -5.33 -2.99
C ASP A 24 5.80 -5.18 -3.98
N MET A 25 5.60 -4.47 -5.09
CA MET A 25 6.66 -4.16 -6.05
C MET A 25 7.51 -3.00 -5.53
N ALA A 26 8.81 -3.04 -5.83
CA ALA A 26 9.70 -1.93 -5.56
C ALA A 26 9.23 -0.65 -6.27
N THR A 27 9.48 0.51 -5.66
CA THR A 27 9.19 1.81 -6.25
C THR A 27 10.05 2.02 -7.50
N LYS A 28 11.37 1.86 -7.35
CA LYS A 28 12.31 1.80 -8.48
C LYS A 28 12.48 0.37 -8.95
N LEU A 29 12.13 0.12 -10.21
CA LEU A 29 12.36 -1.16 -10.86
C LEU A 29 13.73 -1.16 -11.55
N PRO A 30 14.36 -2.34 -11.73
CA PRO A 30 15.53 -2.46 -12.59
C PRO A 30 15.22 -2.02 -14.02
N ASP A 31 16.19 -1.43 -14.73
CA ASP A 31 16.04 -0.94 -16.11
C ASP A 31 15.60 -2.05 -17.09
N GLU A 32 15.92 -3.30 -16.77
CA GLU A 32 15.58 -4.49 -17.53
C GLU A 32 14.11 -4.94 -17.35
N MET A 33 13.34 -4.29 -16.47
CA MET A 33 11.96 -4.61 -16.17
C MET A 33 11.03 -3.40 -16.36
N LYS A 34 9.83 -3.66 -16.89
CA LYS A 34 8.75 -2.66 -16.98
C LYS A 34 7.45 -3.22 -16.45
N ILE A 35 6.60 -2.35 -15.89
CA ILE A 35 5.19 -2.67 -15.67
C ILE A 35 4.47 -2.45 -16.99
N ALA A 36 3.89 -3.51 -17.54
CA ALA A 36 3.14 -3.46 -18.79
C ALA A 36 1.68 -3.07 -18.58
N ALA A 37 1.09 -3.48 -17.45
CA ALA A 37 -0.31 -3.22 -17.17
C ALA A 37 -0.62 -3.23 -15.68
N PHE A 38 -1.66 -2.48 -15.31
CA PHE A 38 -2.40 -2.69 -14.08
C PHE A 38 -3.81 -3.19 -14.42
N LEU A 39 -4.26 -4.25 -13.73
CA LEU A 39 -5.65 -4.69 -13.84
C LEU A 39 -6.59 -3.72 -13.10
N GLU A 40 -7.90 -3.86 -13.34
CA GLU A 40 -8.91 -3.12 -12.59
C GLU A 40 -8.69 -3.28 -11.08
N ARG A 41 -8.68 -2.14 -10.37
CA ARG A 41 -8.36 -2.07 -8.95
C ARG A 41 -9.50 -2.64 -8.12
N GLU A 42 -9.17 -3.58 -7.25
CA GLU A 42 -10.12 -4.08 -6.25
C GLU A 42 -10.22 -3.10 -5.07
N ASP A 43 -11.03 -3.42 -4.07
CA ASP A 43 -11.21 -2.66 -2.84
C ASP A 43 -9.88 -2.33 -2.17
N VAL A 44 -9.59 -1.03 -2.13
CA VAL A 44 -8.34 -0.46 -1.63
C VAL A 44 -8.26 -0.48 -0.11
N ARG A 45 -9.38 -0.66 0.59
CA ARG A 45 -9.48 -0.46 2.04
C ARG A 45 -8.71 -1.52 2.82
N ASP A 46 -8.36 -1.15 4.05
CA ASP A 46 -7.94 -2.10 5.06
C ASP A 46 -9.16 -2.67 5.78
N ALA A 47 -9.15 -3.97 6.04
CA ALA A 47 -10.15 -4.70 6.77
C ALA A 47 -9.71 -4.88 8.23
N PHE A 48 -10.46 -4.29 9.16
CA PHE A 48 -10.36 -4.61 10.58
C PHE A 48 -10.97 -5.97 10.86
N ILE A 49 -10.21 -6.81 11.55
CA ILE A 49 -10.61 -8.16 11.94
C ILE A 49 -10.30 -8.33 13.41
N SER A 50 -11.32 -8.64 14.20
CA SER A 50 -11.19 -8.90 15.63
C SER A 50 -12.21 -9.92 16.10
N LEU A 51 -11.86 -10.64 17.18
CA LEU A 51 -12.77 -11.54 17.90
C LEU A 51 -13.37 -10.88 19.15
N VAL A 52 -12.87 -9.72 19.56
CA VAL A 52 -13.21 -9.10 20.85
C VAL A 52 -13.79 -7.69 20.72
N ALA A 53 -13.64 -7.05 19.56
CA ALA A 53 -14.08 -5.67 19.33
C ALA A 53 -14.73 -5.49 17.96
N ARG A 54 -15.61 -4.49 17.82
CA ARG A 54 -16.29 -4.15 16.55
C ARG A 54 -15.52 -3.14 15.69
N GLY A 55 -14.46 -2.55 16.24
CA GLY A 55 -13.63 -1.55 15.59
C GLY A 55 -12.41 -1.26 16.45
N ILE A 56 -11.47 -0.46 15.92
CA ILE A 56 -10.22 -0.11 16.61
C ILE A 56 -10.51 0.60 17.94
N ASP A 57 -11.48 1.52 17.95
CA ASP A 57 -11.83 2.31 19.14
C ASP A 57 -12.39 1.46 20.29
N TYR A 58 -12.93 0.29 19.98
CA TYR A 58 -13.55 -0.62 20.95
C TYR A 58 -12.57 -1.65 21.52
N LEU A 59 -11.29 -1.61 21.16
CA LEU A 59 -10.29 -2.50 21.74
C LEU A 59 -10.02 -2.16 23.21
N PRO A 60 -9.81 -3.18 24.08
CA PRO A 60 -9.42 -2.96 25.47
C PRO A 60 -8.17 -2.10 25.58
N GLU A 61 -8.07 -1.35 26.68
CA GLU A 61 -6.88 -0.58 26.99
C GLU A 61 -5.63 -1.47 27.02
N GLY A 62 -4.58 -1.08 26.30
CA GLY A 62 -3.35 -1.85 26.19
C GLY A 62 -3.47 -3.15 25.38
N GLY A 63 -4.56 -3.33 24.63
CA GLY A 63 -4.80 -4.49 23.77
C GLY A 63 -3.70 -4.74 22.74
N LYS A 64 -3.52 -6.01 22.35
CA LYS A 64 -2.51 -6.44 21.38
C LYS A 64 -3.03 -6.29 19.95
N PHE A 65 -2.38 -5.44 19.16
CA PHE A 65 -2.73 -5.23 17.76
C PHE A 65 -1.69 -5.86 16.84
N GLY A 66 -2.10 -6.87 16.06
CA GLY A 66 -1.23 -7.64 15.19
C GLY A 66 -1.00 -6.96 13.86
N THR A 67 0.19 -6.39 13.63
CA THR A 67 0.62 -5.92 12.30
C THR A 67 2.15 -5.91 12.18
N SER A 68 2.65 -6.14 10.98
CA SER A 68 4.06 -5.87 10.62
C SER A 68 4.21 -4.79 9.56
N SER A 69 3.12 -4.12 9.19
CA SER A 69 3.15 -2.92 8.36
C SER A 69 3.37 -1.71 9.27
N ILE A 70 4.45 -0.97 9.01
CA ILE A 70 4.78 0.27 9.73
C ILE A 70 3.71 1.35 9.51
N ARG A 71 3.14 1.46 8.29
CA ARG A 71 1.99 2.32 7.98
C ARG A 71 0.82 2.04 8.91
N ARG A 72 0.33 0.80 8.90
CA ARG A 72 -0.82 0.38 9.72
C ARG A 72 -0.55 0.56 11.21
N ALA A 73 0.67 0.24 11.66
CA ALA A 73 1.06 0.42 13.05
C ALA A 73 0.99 1.90 13.47
N ALA A 74 1.55 2.80 12.67
CA ALA A 74 1.55 4.24 12.94
C ALA A 74 0.14 4.83 12.91
N GLN A 75 -0.67 4.50 11.91
CA GLN A 75 -2.07 4.98 11.83
C GLN A 75 -2.91 4.47 13.02
N VAL A 76 -2.76 3.20 13.40
CA VAL A 76 -3.45 2.65 14.60
C VAL A 76 -2.96 3.35 15.87
N LYS A 77 -1.66 3.58 16.00
CA LYS A 77 -1.07 4.26 17.17
C LYS A 77 -1.51 5.70 17.29
N ARG A 78 -1.69 6.41 16.16
CA ARG A 78 -2.26 7.76 16.13
C ARG A 78 -3.69 7.78 16.71
N MET A 79 -4.50 6.78 16.37
CA MET A 79 -5.88 6.67 16.88
C MET A 79 -5.92 6.19 18.34
N ARG A 80 -5.06 5.23 18.68
CA ARG A 80 -5.03 4.54 19.98
C ARG A 80 -3.58 4.32 20.45
N PRO A 81 -2.95 5.35 21.05
CA PRO A 81 -1.55 5.29 21.47
C PRO A 81 -1.26 4.18 22.50
N ASP A 82 -2.26 3.75 23.27
CA ASP A 82 -2.16 2.74 24.31
C ASP A 82 -1.96 1.31 23.76
N LEU A 83 -2.41 1.02 22.54
CA LEU A 83 -2.38 -0.33 21.98
C LEU A 83 -0.95 -0.87 21.81
N ARG A 84 -0.75 -2.16 22.02
CA ARG A 84 0.56 -2.81 21.89
C ARG A 84 0.68 -3.43 20.50
N ILE A 85 1.51 -2.87 19.63
CA ILE A 85 1.77 -3.44 18.31
C ILE A 85 2.62 -4.71 18.46
N VAL A 86 2.14 -5.82 17.93
CA VAL A 86 2.87 -7.11 17.95
C VAL A 86 3.17 -7.59 16.53
N PRO A 87 4.37 -8.16 16.28
CA PRO A 87 4.72 -8.69 14.96
C PRO A 87 3.73 -9.75 14.47
N PHE A 88 3.20 -9.55 13.27
CA PHE A 88 2.12 -10.37 12.75
C PHE A 88 2.36 -10.72 11.28
N ARG A 89 3.23 -11.71 11.07
CA ARG A 89 3.67 -12.20 9.76
C ARG A 89 3.06 -13.55 9.43
N GLY A 90 3.10 -13.88 8.13
CA GLY A 90 2.48 -15.07 7.53
C GLY A 90 1.60 -14.68 6.35
N ASN A 91 1.10 -15.67 5.62
CA ASN A 91 0.02 -15.45 4.64
C ASN A 91 -1.31 -15.15 5.37
N VAL A 92 -2.37 -14.87 4.60
CA VAL A 92 -3.70 -14.55 5.14
C VAL A 92 -4.20 -15.63 6.09
N GLN A 93 -4.15 -16.90 5.68
CA GLN A 93 -4.64 -18.02 6.49
C GLN A 93 -3.90 -18.15 7.82
N THR A 94 -2.56 -18.09 7.81
CA THR A 94 -1.75 -18.16 9.04
C THR A 94 -2.05 -16.99 9.97
N ARG A 95 -2.27 -15.79 9.44
CA ARG A 95 -2.61 -14.61 10.26
C ARG A 95 -4.00 -14.73 10.88
N LEU A 96 -4.98 -15.21 10.11
CA LEU A 96 -6.32 -15.47 10.65
C LEU A 96 -6.30 -16.55 11.74
N GLN A 97 -5.49 -17.60 11.57
CA GLN A 97 -5.32 -18.62 12.60
C GLN A 97 -4.64 -18.04 13.86
N LYS A 98 -3.57 -17.26 13.73
CA LYS A 98 -2.94 -16.57 14.87
C LYS A 98 -3.91 -15.68 15.64
N LEU A 99 -4.85 -15.04 14.94
CA LEU A 99 -5.89 -14.24 15.58
C LEU A 99 -6.85 -15.15 16.38
N ALA A 100 -7.28 -16.28 15.80
CA ALA A 100 -8.09 -17.28 16.48
C ALA A 100 -7.39 -17.89 17.71
N ASP A 101 -6.07 -18.04 17.65
CA ASP A 101 -5.25 -18.57 18.74
C ASP A 101 -4.95 -17.51 19.84
N GLY A 102 -5.47 -16.28 19.73
CA GLY A 102 -5.29 -15.22 20.73
C GLY A 102 -3.91 -14.55 20.75
N VAL A 103 -3.13 -14.70 19.68
CA VAL A 103 -1.80 -14.04 19.55
C VAL A 103 -1.96 -12.51 19.57
N ALA A 104 -3.05 -12.00 18.96
CA ALA A 104 -3.46 -10.61 18.99
C ALA A 104 -4.98 -10.51 19.18
N ASP A 105 -5.45 -9.36 19.64
CA ASP A 105 -6.88 -9.07 19.85
C ASP A 105 -7.56 -8.61 18.55
N ALA A 106 -6.78 -7.97 17.67
CA ALA A 106 -7.18 -7.56 16.34
C ALA A 106 -6.00 -7.52 15.37
N THR A 107 -6.31 -7.50 14.07
CA THR A 107 -5.35 -7.28 12.99
C THR A 107 -5.99 -6.50 11.84
N LEU A 108 -5.15 -6.08 10.89
CA LEU A 108 -5.58 -5.52 9.61
C LEU A 108 -5.08 -6.39 8.46
N LEU A 109 -5.97 -6.68 7.53
CA LEU A 109 -5.65 -7.28 6.22
C LEU A 109 -6.18 -6.38 5.12
N ALA A 110 -5.72 -6.54 3.87
CA ALA A 110 -6.29 -5.78 2.76
C ALA A 110 -7.61 -6.43 2.33
N MET A 111 -8.65 -5.63 2.07
CA MET A 111 -9.94 -6.12 1.57
C MET A 111 -9.74 -6.99 0.31
N ALA A 112 -8.99 -6.51 -0.67
CA ALA A 112 -8.67 -7.24 -1.89
C ALA A 112 -8.06 -8.63 -1.67
N GLY A 113 -7.21 -8.80 -0.66
CA GLY A 113 -6.64 -10.11 -0.34
C GLY A 113 -7.69 -11.07 0.20
N LEU A 114 -8.64 -10.58 1.00
CA LEU A 114 -9.72 -11.39 1.56
C LEU A 114 -10.77 -11.74 0.51
N ASN A 115 -11.17 -10.77 -0.33
CA ASN A 115 -12.16 -10.96 -1.38
C ASN A 115 -11.70 -12.00 -2.40
N ARG A 116 -10.46 -11.89 -2.89
CA ARG A 116 -9.86 -12.87 -3.83
C ARG A 116 -9.78 -14.29 -3.27
N LEU A 117 -9.70 -14.44 -1.94
CA LEU A 117 -9.64 -15.73 -1.25
C LEU A 117 -11.01 -16.22 -0.76
N GLY A 118 -12.10 -15.50 -1.03
CA GLY A 118 -13.43 -15.83 -0.51
C GLY A 118 -13.57 -15.69 1.02
N GLN A 119 -12.68 -14.94 1.66
CA GLN A 119 -12.63 -14.75 3.12
C GLN A 119 -13.31 -13.46 3.60
N GLY A 120 -14.12 -12.80 2.74
CA GLY A 120 -14.80 -11.55 3.10
C GLY A 120 -15.74 -11.67 4.31
N HIS A 121 -16.31 -12.85 4.55
CA HIS A 121 -17.16 -13.15 5.70
C HIS A 121 -16.44 -13.01 7.06
N ARG A 122 -15.10 -12.93 7.08
CA ARG A 122 -14.32 -12.74 8.31
C ARG A 122 -14.08 -11.28 8.67
N ILE A 123 -14.45 -10.35 7.79
CA ILE A 123 -14.24 -8.91 8.01
C ILE A 123 -15.17 -8.44 9.12
N THR A 124 -14.60 -7.78 10.14
CA THR A 124 -15.40 -7.13 11.19
C THR A 124 -15.86 -5.75 10.74
N LEU A 125 -14.95 -4.95 10.18
CA LEU A 125 -15.22 -3.59 9.72
C LEU A 125 -14.25 -3.20 8.60
N PRO A 126 -14.72 -2.86 7.39
CA PRO A 126 -13.91 -2.14 6.40
C PRO A 126 -13.58 -0.74 6.92
N LEU A 127 -12.32 -0.31 6.84
CA LEU A 127 -11.92 1.03 7.24
C LEU A 127 -11.98 1.99 6.05
N GLU A 128 -12.72 3.08 6.22
CA GLU A 128 -12.92 4.05 5.15
C GLU A 128 -11.64 4.88 4.88
N PRO A 129 -11.25 5.11 3.62
CA PRO A 129 -10.00 5.80 3.27
C PRO A 129 -9.86 7.21 3.84
N GLU A 130 -10.97 7.90 4.13
CA GLU A 130 -10.99 9.20 4.80
C GLU A 130 -10.40 9.15 6.21
N SER A 131 -10.56 8.01 6.88
CA SER A 131 -10.10 7.79 8.26
C SER A 131 -8.83 6.95 8.35
N PHE A 132 -8.58 6.11 7.35
CA PHE A 132 -7.47 5.17 7.35
C PHE A 132 -6.96 4.96 5.91
N LEU A 133 -6.07 5.86 5.47
CA LEU A 133 -5.53 5.81 4.11
C LEU A 133 -4.80 4.48 3.84
N PRO A 134 -5.00 3.87 2.66
CA PRO A 134 -4.39 2.59 2.32
C PRO A 134 -2.90 2.72 1.98
N ALA A 135 -2.25 1.56 1.82
CA ALA A 135 -0.91 1.57 1.24
C ALA A 135 -1.00 1.99 -0.23
N PRO A 136 0.00 2.74 -0.75
CA PRO A 136 0.13 2.97 -2.18
C PRO A 136 0.01 1.67 -2.97
N ALA A 137 -0.70 1.72 -4.08
CA ALA A 137 -1.02 0.64 -4.99
C ALA A 137 -1.80 -0.54 -4.38
N GLN A 138 -2.36 -0.42 -3.17
CA GLN A 138 -3.19 -1.47 -2.58
C GLN A 138 -4.44 -1.73 -3.45
N GLY A 139 -4.80 -3.01 -3.60
CA GLY A 139 -5.93 -3.43 -4.43
C GLY A 139 -5.55 -3.72 -5.89
N ALA A 140 -4.50 -3.07 -6.43
CA ALA A 140 -4.08 -3.25 -7.81
C ALA A 140 -3.20 -4.50 -8.00
N ILE A 141 -3.35 -5.14 -9.17
CA ILE A 141 -2.46 -6.19 -9.68
C ILE A 141 -1.64 -5.60 -10.82
N ALA A 142 -0.33 -5.78 -10.77
CA ALA A 142 0.62 -5.32 -11.78
C ALA A 142 1.16 -6.51 -12.59
N LEU A 143 1.28 -6.33 -13.89
CA LEU A 143 1.94 -7.24 -14.81
C LEU A 143 3.31 -6.67 -15.17
N ALA A 144 4.37 -7.40 -14.85
CA ALA A 144 5.74 -7.03 -15.14
C ALA A 144 6.31 -7.87 -16.29
N VAL A 145 7.06 -7.25 -17.18
CA VAL A 145 7.71 -7.90 -18.33
C VAL A 145 9.17 -7.43 -18.43
N ARG A 146 9.97 -8.14 -19.23
CA ARG A 146 11.30 -7.65 -19.61
C ARG A 146 11.18 -6.44 -20.53
N SER A 147 12.06 -5.45 -20.33
CA SER A 147 12.07 -4.20 -21.09
C SER A 147 12.25 -4.35 -22.60
N ASN A 148 12.85 -5.47 -23.04
CA ASN A 148 13.15 -5.81 -24.43
C ASN A 148 12.20 -6.85 -25.05
N ASP A 149 11.16 -7.29 -24.34
CA ASP A 149 10.20 -8.28 -24.84
C ASP A 149 8.92 -7.59 -25.32
N GLU A 150 8.97 -7.09 -26.56
CA GLU A 150 7.87 -6.36 -27.20
C GLU A 150 6.59 -7.19 -27.30
N LYS A 151 6.72 -8.50 -27.53
CA LYS A 151 5.57 -9.40 -27.66
C LYS A 151 4.83 -9.54 -26.34
N SER A 152 5.56 -9.79 -25.25
CA SER A 152 4.95 -9.90 -23.92
C SER A 152 4.37 -8.56 -23.46
N LEU A 153 5.03 -7.44 -23.80
CA LEU A 153 4.52 -6.10 -23.55
C LEU A 153 3.20 -5.85 -24.27
N GLU A 154 3.09 -6.18 -25.56
CA GLU A 154 1.85 -6.02 -26.33
C GLU A 154 0.70 -6.84 -25.72
N LEU A 155 0.95 -8.11 -25.42
CA LEU A 155 -0.05 -9.01 -24.84
C LEU A 155 -0.50 -8.57 -23.45
N ALA A 156 0.43 -8.17 -22.58
CA ALA A 156 0.10 -7.72 -21.23
C ALA A 156 -0.62 -6.36 -21.23
N SER A 157 -0.19 -5.42 -22.09
CA SER A 157 -0.80 -4.09 -22.20
C SER A 157 -2.27 -4.14 -22.64
N ALA A 158 -2.67 -5.18 -23.38
CA ALA A 158 -4.03 -5.35 -23.87
C ALA A 158 -5.10 -5.48 -22.75
N ILE A 159 -4.69 -5.85 -21.53
CA ILE A 159 -5.60 -5.95 -20.36
C ILE A 159 -5.36 -4.83 -19.34
N ASN A 160 -4.68 -3.76 -19.74
CA ASN A 160 -4.46 -2.60 -18.88
C ASN A 160 -5.76 -1.84 -18.61
N HIS A 161 -6.02 -1.57 -17.35
CA HIS A 161 -7.11 -0.71 -16.91
C HIS A 161 -6.59 0.72 -16.69
N ALA A 162 -6.86 1.59 -17.67
CA ALA A 162 -6.30 2.95 -17.70
C ALA A 162 -6.56 3.77 -16.43
N PRO A 163 -7.76 3.80 -15.82
CA PRO A 163 -7.99 4.53 -14.57
C PRO A 163 -7.10 4.05 -13.42
N THR A 164 -6.93 2.74 -13.28
CA THR A 164 -6.04 2.17 -12.26
C THR A 164 -4.59 2.50 -12.57
N SER A 165 -4.18 2.45 -13.84
CA SER A 165 -2.83 2.79 -14.26
C SER A 165 -2.44 4.21 -13.85
N HIS A 166 -3.24 5.22 -14.22
CA HIS A 166 -2.94 6.62 -13.87
C HIS A 166 -2.91 6.83 -12.35
N ALA A 167 -3.91 6.30 -11.63
CA ALA A 167 -3.95 6.40 -10.18
C ALA A 167 -2.70 5.78 -9.51
N VAL A 168 -2.34 4.55 -9.89
CA VAL A 168 -1.20 3.86 -9.31
C VAL A 168 0.13 4.50 -9.73
N MET A 169 0.24 5.05 -10.94
CA MET A 169 1.43 5.81 -11.36
C MET A 169 1.61 7.09 -10.53
N SER A 170 0.53 7.81 -10.22
CA SER A 170 0.59 8.96 -9.31
C SER A 170 1.08 8.56 -7.91
N GLU A 171 0.52 7.50 -7.34
CA GLU A 171 0.93 6.97 -6.03
C GLU A 171 2.39 6.48 -6.02
N ARG A 172 2.86 5.89 -7.13
CA ARG A 172 4.23 5.43 -7.27
C ARG A 172 5.22 6.57 -7.48
N ALA A 173 4.86 7.61 -8.21
CA ALA A 173 5.67 8.83 -8.35
C ALA A 173 5.80 9.56 -7.01
N LEU A 174 4.72 9.61 -6.22
CA LEU A 174 4.77 10.08 -4.84
C LEU A 174 5.77 9.25 -4.02
N LEU A 175 5.69 7.93 -4.10
CA LEU A 175 6.64 7.06 -3.42
C LEU A 175 8.07 7.33 -3.91
N ASP A 176 8.33 7.51 -5.20
CA ASP A 176 9.70 7.68 -5.72
C ASP A 176 10.42 8.89 -5.10
N VAL A 177 9.67 9.97 -4.85
CA VAL A 177 10.16 11.15 -4.15
C VAL A 177 10.39 10.89 -2.66
N LEU A 178 9.56 10.06 -2.02
CA LEU A 178 9.66 9.73 -0.59
C LEU A 178 10.65 8.57 -0.27
N ASP A 179 10.89 7.66 -1.21
CA ASP A 179 11.60 6.37 -1.05
C ASP A 179 13.13 6.53 -0.91
N GLY A 180 13.60 7.76 -0.70
CA GLY A 180 14.93 8.04 -0.17
C GLY A 180 15.13 7.56 1.29
N SER A 181 14.09 7.04 1.96
CA SER A 181 14.18 6.52 3.34
C SER A 181 13.29 5.28 3.54
N CYS A 182 13.89 4.08 3.59
CA CYS A 182 13.17 2.79 3.59
C CYS A 182 12.29 2.49 4.82
N ARG A 183 11.91 3.47 5.65
CA ARG A 183 11.31 3.24 6.98
C ARG A 183 10.22 4.21 7.40
N THR A 184 9.76 5.10 6.52
CA THR A 184 8.66 6.02 6.85
C THR A 184 7.29 5.35 6.64
N PRO A 185 6.39 5.39 7.63
CA PRO A 185 4.96 5.12 7.44
C PRO A 185 4.33 6.05 6.39
N VAL A 186 4.18 5.56 5.16
CA VAL A 186 3.52 6.29 4.06
C VAL A 186 2.18 5.65 3.73
N ALA A 187 1.15 6.46 3.55
CA ALA A 187 -0.14 6.05 2.98
C ALA A 187 -0.49 6.97 1.80
N ALA A 188 -1.10 6.42 0.75
CA ALA A 188 -1.60 7.22 -0.37
C ALA A 188 -2.73 6.50 -1.09
N LEU A 189 -3.68 7.28 -1.61
CA LEU A 189 -4.74 6.82 -2.48
C LEU A 189 -4.99 7.88 -3.55
N ALA A 190 -4.83 7.47 -4.80
CA ALA A 190 -5.27 8.21 -5.97
C ALA A 190 -6.45 7.52 -6.64
N GLN A 191 -7.31 8.32 -7.24
CA GLN A 191 -8.50 7.89 -7.96
C GLN A 191 -8.64 8.74 -9.22
N LEU A 192 -8.99 8.10 -10.34
CA LEU A 192 -9.29 8.77 -11.59
C LEU A 192 -10.75 8.52 -11.94
N ASP A 193 -11.57 9.57 -11.87
CA ASP A 193 -12.98 9.54 -12.22
C ASP A 193 -13.25 10.60 -13.30
N ASP A 194 -13.84 10.19 -14.43
CA ASP A 194 -14.16 11.07 -15.57
C ASP A 194 -12.99 11.98 -16.04
N GLY A 195 -11.76 11.45 -16.01
CA GLY A 195 -10.54 12.16 -16.41
C GLY A 195 -9.97 13.10 -15.35
N HIS A 196 -10.63 13.22 -14.20
CA HIS A 196 -10.18 13.98 -13.05
C HIS A 196 -9.46 13.06 -12.06
N LEU A 197 -8.16 13.30 -11.87
CA LEU A 197 -7.34 12.59 -10.92
C LEU A 197 -7.37 13.33 -9.59
N THR A 198 -7.61 12.62 -8.50
CA THR A 198 -7.37 13.10 -7.14
C THR A 198 -6.36 12.18 -6.46
N ILE A 199 -5.54 12.72 -5.57
CA ILE A 199 -4.66 11.95 -4.70
C ILE A 199 -4.70 12.54 -3.29
N LYS A 200 -4.73 11.66 -2.29
CA LYS A 200 -4.52 11.98 -0.87
C LYS A 200 -3.33 11.17 -0.39
N ALA A 201 -2.46 11.78 0.40
CA ALA A 201 -1.31 11.10 0.97
C ALA A 201 -0.98 11.61 2.36
N GLU A 202 -0.34 10.75 3.14
CA GLU A 202 0.15 11.08 4.46
C GLU A 202 1.45 10.36 4.81
N ILE A 203 2.22 11.00 5.68
CA ILE A 203 3.43 10.48 6.33
C ILE A 203 3.25 10.61 7.84
N LEU A 204 3.72 9.61 8.59
CA LEU A 204 3.59 9.57 10.05
C LEU A 204 4.91 9.21 10.72
N SER A 205 5.08 9.61 11.98
CA SER A 205 6.11 9.02 12.84
C SER A 205 5.76 7.55 13.12
N LEU A 206 6.75 6.71 13.46
CA LEU A 206 6.51 5.30 13.78
C LEU A 206 5.51 5.09 14.92
N ASP A 207 5.47 6.02 15.87
CA ASP A 207 4.54 6.02 16.99
C ASP A 207 3.21 6.75 16.71
N GLY A 208 3.04 7.30 15.51
CA GLY A 208 1.83 8.01 15.07
C GLY A 208 1.58 9.36 15.75
N SER A 209 2.50 9.87 16.58
CA SER A 209 2.35 11.15 17.28
C SER A 209 2.47 12.37 16.37
N GLU A 210 3.26 12.26 15.30
CA GLU A 210 3.39 13.26 14.25
C GLU A 210 2.77 12.74 12.95
N HIS A 211 2.05 13.61 12.25
CA HIS A 211 1.32 13.29 11.03
C HIS A 211 1.27 14.51 10.13
N PHE A 212 1.55 14.30 8.85
CA PHE A 212 1.43 15.30 7.81
C PHE A 212 0.62 14.69 6.67
N ALA A 213 -0.37 15.43 6.18
CA ALA A 213 -1.22 15.01 5.07
C ALA A 213 -1.32 16.11 4.04
N GLU A 214 -1.38 15.70 2.79
CA GLU A 214 -1.55 16.56 1.63
C GLU A 214 -2.46 15.89 0.62
N SER A 215 -3.06 16.70 -0.24
CA SER A 215 -3.87 16.25 -1.37
C SER A 215 -3.52 17.01 -2.63
N GLY A 216 -3.73 16.39 -3.78
CA GLY A 216 -3.55 16.99 -5.09
C GLY A 216 -4.67 16.55 -6.04
N GLU A 217 -4.88 17.33 -7.09
CA GLU A 217 -5.86 17.05 -8.12
C GLU A 217 -5.36 17.55 -9.49
N GLY A 218 -5.89 16.98 -10.57
CA GLY A 218 -5.57 17.40 -11.93
C GLY A 218 -6.08 16.41 -12.96
N THR A 219 -5.38 16.27 -14.08
CA THR A 219 -5.79 15.39 -15.18
C THR A 219 -4.99 14.08 -15.18
N SER A 220 -5.43 13.09 -15.96
CA SER A 220 -4.72 11.81 -16.12
C SER A 220 -3.29 11.98 -16.65
N ASP A 221 -3.09 12.95 -17.53
CA ASP A 221 -1.80 13.20 -18.20
C ASP A 221 -0.75 13.77 -17.23
N GLU A 222 -1.19 14.31 -16.11
CA GLU A 222 -0.35 14.91 -15.08
C GLU A 222 -0.12 13.96 -13.90
N ALA A 223 -0.59 12.71 -13.97
CA ALA A 223 -0.69 11.83 -12.81
C ALA A 223 0.60 11.69 -12.00
N GLU A 224 1.73 11.42 -12.67
CA GLU A 224 3.03 11.31 -12.02
C GLU A 224 3.50 12.65 -11.44
N ALA A 225 3.29 13.75 -12.17
CA ALA A 225 3.66 15.09 -11.73
C ALA A 225 2.89 15.52 -10.47
N ILE A 226 1.58 15.23 -10.41
CA ILE A 226 0.73 15.49 -9.24
C ILE A 226 1.23 14.68 -8.04
N GLY A 227 1.56 13.40 -8.23
CA GLY A 227 2.09 12.54 -7.17
C GLY A 227 3.41 13.07 -6.60
N ALA A 228 4.34 13.46 -7.48
CA ALA A 228 5.62 14.05 -7.09
C ALA A 228 5.46 15.41 -6.37
N ASP A 229 4.57 16.28 -6.84
CA ASP A 229 4.27 17.57 -6.19
C ASP A 229 3.75 17.36 -4.76
N VAL A 230 2.77 16.47 -4.58
CA VAL A 230 2.21 16.14 -3.26
C VAL A 230 3.30 15.62 -2.32
N ALA A 231 4.22 14.79 -2.82
CA ALA A 231 5.36 14.32 -2.03
C ALA A 231 6.28 15.47 -1.60
N HIS A 232 6.60 16.40 -2.50
CA HIS A 232 7.42 17.57 -2.16
C HIS A 232 6.76 18.48 -1.13
N ARG A 233 5.44 18.69 -1.23
CA ARG A 233 4.68 19.46 -0.23
C ARG A 233 4.62 18.76 1.12
N LEU A 234 4.46 17.43 1.14
CA LEU A 234 4.57 16.63 2.37
C LEU A 234 5.94 16.80 3.04
N LEU A 235 7.03 16.70 2.28
CA LEU A 235 8.39 16.90 2.79
C LEU A 235 8.60 18.31 3.34
N ALA A 236 8.09 19.33 2.64
CA ALA A 236 8.16 20.72 3.08
C ALA A 236 7.37 20.95 4.38
N ALA A 237 6.16 20.39 4.48
CA ALA A 237 5.33 20.47 5.68
C ALA A 237 5.93 19.73 6.88
N ALA A 238 6.51 18.55 6.64
CA ALA A 238 7.20 17.78 7.65
C ALA A 238 8.46 18.46 8.21
N GLY A 239 9.17 19.19 7.35
CA GLY A 239 10.37 19.90 7.70
C GLY A 239 11.60 18.98 7.91
N PRO A 240 12.80 19.58 7.94
CA PRO A 240 14.06 18.84 7.96
C PRO A 240 14.28 18.02 9.22
N GLU A 241 13.75 18.44 10.37
CA GLU A 241 13.90 17.70 11.64
C GLU A 241 13.17 16.36 11.62
N PHE A 242 11.95 16.34 11.07
CA PHE A 242 11.18 15.11 10.91
C PHE A 242 11.88 14.15 9.95
N ILE A 243 12.35 14.68 8.82
CA ILE A 243 13.04 13.91 7.78
C ILE A 243 14.38 13.37 8.28
N ALA A 244 15.13 14.13 9.09
CA ALA A 244 16.38 13.64 9.68
C ALA A 244 16.13 12.41 10.55
N ARG A 245 15.05 12.41 11.36
CA ARG A 245 14.62 11.24 12.14
C ARG A 245 14.24 10.03 11.27
N TRP A 246 13.93 10.21 9.98
CA TRP A 246 13.64 9.11 9.05
C TRP A 246 14.88 8.33 8.61
N SER A 247 16.01 9.03 8.47
CA SER A 247 17.24 8.45 7.90
C SER A 247 18.03 7.64 8.93
N ASP A 248 17.86 7.98 10.21
CA ASP A 248 18.58 7.39 11.34
C ASP A 248 17.89 6.17 11.98
N GLN A 249 16.66 5.84 11.56
CA GLN A 249 15.85 4.76 12.15
C GLN A 249 15.89 3.46 11.37
#